data_AF-A0A5C7SW26-F1
#
_entry.id   AF-A0A5C7SW26-F1
#
_cell.length_a   1.000
_cell.length_b   1.000
_cell.length_c   1.000
_cell.angle_alpha   90.00
_cell.angle_beta   90.00
_cell.angle_gamma   90.00
#
_symmetry.space_group_name_H-M   'P 1'
#
loop_
_entity.id
_entity.type
_entity.pdbx_description
1 polymer ?
#
loop_
_entity_poly.entity_id
_entity_poly.type
_entity_poly.pdbx_seq_one_letter_code
_entity_poly.pdbx_strand_id
1 'polypeptide(L)'
;MHTLLSRRPALRTLLVGLLLATTGWASAQTSPLPLKNLLIEVRQDRSAASQSQGIDITQGMPLQSNNRSSEARTLQTSLVLNGRSVRLMSGTTAPLRLSQSYLRNGVIVVLPSTVWLEAGTGFLATPRWAGDGFVELLLDAQQATNSLPNASGAVSQQNSSTQVLVPLNEWTTIAQGDSVQDGHQSGIGQMRNRQEQGSFSLQVRISVPQ
;
A
#
# COMPACT_ATOMS: atom_id res chain seq x y z
N MET A 1 -35.60 -45.44 84.07
CA MET A 1 -34.53 -46.46 84.08
C MET A 1 -33.62 -46.22 82.88
N HIS A 2 -32.31 -46.24 83.13
CA HIS A 2 -31.17 -46.26 82.20
C HIS A 2 -30.69 -44.99 81.49
N THR A 3 -29.73 -44.39 82.18
CA THR A 3 -28.53 -43.58 81.87
C THR A 3 -27.68 -44.05 80.67
N LEU A 4 -27.07 -43.10 79.93
CA LEU A 4 -25.63 -43.00 79.50
C LEU A 4 -25.51 -41.81 78.49
N LEU A 5 -24.98 -40.62 78.83
CA LEU A 5 -23.60 -40.15 79.10
C LEU A 5 -22.77 -39.78 77.85
N SER A 6 -22.26 -38.52 77.85
CA SER A 6 -21.02 -38.03 77.18
C SER A 6 -21.09 -37.74 75.66
N ARG A 7 -20.62 -36.62 75.07
CA ARG A 7 -19.51 -35.69 75.32
C ARG A 7 -19.80 -34.25 74.77
N ARG A 8 -19.19 -33.22 75.38
CA ARG A 8 -19.15 -31.79 74.97
C ARG A 8 -18.15 -31.54 73.79
N PRO A 9 -17.73 -30.30 73.46
CA PRO A 9 -18.39 -29.11 72.86
C PRO A 9 -17.66 -28.64 71.56
N ALA A 10 -18.25 -27.76 70.72
CA ALA A 10 -17.44 -26.88 69.85
C ALA A 10 -18.22 -25.69 69.27
N LEU A 11 -17.75 -24.50 69.63
CA LEU A 11 -17.95 -23.20 68.99
C LEU A 11 -17.57 -23.28 67.50
N ARG A 12 -18.40 -22.74 66.59
CA ARG A 12 -17.93 -22.36 65.24
C ARG A 12 -18.65 -21.10 64.76
N THR A 13 -18.05 -19.97 65.10
CA THR A 13 -18.04 -18.75 64.29
C THR A 13 -17.66 -19.12 62.86
N LEU A 14 -18.37 -18.61 61.85
CA LEU A 14 -17.75 -18.43 60.54
C LEU A 14 -18.13 -17.08 59.93
N LEU A 15 -17.05 -16.40 59.60
CA LEU A 15 -16.89 -15.03 59.18
C LEU A 15 -17.16 -14.88 57.68
N VAL A 16 -17.53 -13.67 57.32
CA VAL A 16 -17.57 -13.01 56.02
C VAL A 16 -16.45 -13.41 55.04
N GLY A 17 -16.80 -13.46 53.75
CA GLY A 17 -15.83 -13.50 52.64
C GLY A 17 -16.49 -13.22 51.28
N LEU A 18 -16.91 -11.97 51.04
CA LEU A 18 -17.35 -11.50 49.72
C LEU A 18 -16.11 -11.09 48.91
N LEU A 19 -15.63 -11.96 48.02
CA LEU A 19 -14.60 -11.60 47.03
C LEU A 19 -15.26 -10.77 45.91
N LEU A 20 -14.94 -9.48 45.83
CA LEU A 20 -15.14 -8.71 44.60
C LEU A 20 -13.95 -8.98 43.65
N ALA A 21 -14.21 -9.70 42.57
CA ALA A 21 -13.29 -9.81 41.45
C ALA A 21 -13.37 -8.53 40.61
N THR A 22 -12.37 -7.65 40.74
CA THR A 22 -12.21 -6.50 39.84
C THR A 22 -11.58 -6.99 38.53
N THR A 23 -12.39 -7.12 37.48
CA THR A 23 -11.89 -7.31 36.12
C THR A 23 -11.22 -6.01 35.66
N GLY A 24 -9.89 -5.95 35.80
CA GLY A 24 -9.08 -4.89 35.22
C GLY A 24 -9.12 -5.02 33.69
N TRP A 25 -9.84 -4.12 33.03
CA TRP A 25 -9.73 -3.95 31.59
C TRP A 25 -8.37 -3.33 31.29
N ALA A 26 -7.46 -4.11 30.69
CA ALA A 26 -6.20 -3.60 30.20
C ALA A 26 -6.46 -2.66 29.02
N SER A 27 -6.27 -1.36 29.24
CA SER A 27 -6.16 -0.39 28.17
C SER A 27 -4.90 -0.67 27.37
N ALA A 28 -5.04 -0.90 26.06
CA ALA A 28 -3.91 -0.97 25.15
C ALA A 28 -3.20 0.40 25.17
N GLN A 29 -2.05 0.45 25.85
CA GLN A 29 -1.28 1.67 26.02
C GLN A 29 -0.52 1.92 24.71
N THR A 30 -1.14 2.67 23.80
CA THR A 30 -0.46 3.12 22.57
C THR A 30 0.67 4.06 22.98
N SER A 31 1.92 3.60 22.93
CA SER A 31 3.08 4.46 23.19
C SER A 31 3.01 5.69 22.29
N PRO A 32 3.26 6.91 22.83
CA PRO A 32 3.22 8.12 22.03
C PRO A 32 4.27 8.04 20.91
N LEU A 33 3.88 8.41 19.69
CA LEU A 33 4.78 8.44 18.55
C LEU A 33 5.92 9.43 18.81
N PRO A 34 7.19 9.07 18.55
CA PRO A 34 8.30 10.01 18.60
C PRO A 34 8.03 11.22 17.73
N LEU A 35 8.15 12.42 18.30
CA LEU A 35 8.06 13.69 17.58
C LEU A 35 9.34 13.93 16.76
N LYS A 36 9.49 13.16 15.70
CA LYS A 36 10.64 13.17 14.80
C LYS A 36 10.19 13.39 13.37
N ASN A 37 11.01 14.11 12.61
CA ASN A 37 10.81 14.19 11.18
C ASN A 37 11.25 12.88 10.54
N LEU A 38 10.57 12.51 9.46
CA LEU A 38 10.85 11.38 8.61
C LEU A 38 11.05 11.93 7.20
N LEU A 39 12.18 11.59 6.58
CA LEU A 39 12.43 11.87 5.18
C LEU A 39 11.86 10.71 4.38
N ILE A 40 10.85 11.00 3.58
CA ILE A 40 10.23 10.06 2.65
C ILE A 40 10.79 10.35 1.26
N GLU A 41 11.37 9.33 0.66
CA GLU A 41 11.82 9.33 -0.72
C GLU A 41 10.97 8.35 -1.51
N VAL A 42 10.39 8.83 -2.60
CA VAL A 42 9.60 8.03 -3.52
C VAL A 42 10.33 8.01 -4.83
N ARG A 43 10.67 6.82 -5.31
CA ARG A 43 11.15 6.66 -6.67
C ARG A 43 10.14 5.91 -7.51
N GLN A 44 10.07 6.33 -8.76
CA GLN A 44 9.29 5.67 -9.76
C GLN A 44 10.22 5.20 -10.87
N ASP A 45 10.24 3.90 -11.12
CA ASP A 45 10.98 3.28 -12.20
C ASP A 45 9.99 2.84 -13.28
N ARG A 46 10.24 3.22 -14.54
CA ARG A 46 9.45 2.84 -15.71
C ARG A 46 10.36 2.18 -16.73
N SER A 47 9.88 1.09 -17.28
CA SER A 47 10.52 0.41 -18.41
C SER A 47 9.47 0.24 -19.49
N ALA A 48 9.77 0.66 -20.72
CA ALA A 48 8.88 0.48 -21.86
C ALA A 48 9.64 -0.21 -22.99
N ALA A 49 9.05 -1.25 -23.55
CA ALA A 49 9.51 -1.94 -24.73
C ALA A 49 8.50 -1.69 -25.87
N SER A 50 8.99 -1.17 -26.99
CA SER A 50 8.21 -0.97 -28.21
C SER A 50 8.69 -1.96 -29.26
N GLN A 51 7.76 -2.76 -29.79
CA GLN A 51 7.97 -3.61 -30.94
C GLN A 51 7.13 -3.08 -32.10
N SER A 52 7.79 -2.75 -33.21
CA SER A 52 7.11 -2.34 -34.44
C SER A 52 7.34 -3.36 -35.53
N GLN A 53 6.25 -3.89 -36.11
CA GLN A 53 6.25 -4.75 -37.29
C GLN A 53 5.39 -4.09 -38.37
N GLY A 54 5.79 -4.22 -39.63
CA GLY A 54 5.00 -3.65 -40.72
C GLY A 54 5.16 -4.39 -42.03
N ILE A 55 4.25 -4.12 -42.95
CA ILE A 55 4.27 -4.66 -44.32
C ILE A 55 4.06 -3.47 -45.27
N ASP A 56 4.93 -3.36 -46.27
CA ASP A 56 4.68 -2.48 -47.41
C ASP A 56 3.79 -3.22 -48.40
N ILE A 57 2.54 -2.79 -48.51
CA ILE A 57 1.51 -3.42 -49.34
C ILE A 57 1.75 -3.09 -50.82
N THR A 58 2.49 -2.02 -51.11
CA THR A 58 2.83 -1.59 -52.47
C THR A 58 3.88 -2.49 -53.12
N GLN A 59 4.75 -3.10 -52.29
CA GLN A 59 5.84 -3.97 -52.77
C GLN A 59 5.78 -5.40 -52.19
N GLY A 60 4.80 -5.70 -51.33
CA GLY A 60 4.64 -7.02 -50.70
C GLY A 60 5.77 -7.41 -49.75
N MET A 61 6.65 -6.47 -49.35
CA MET A 61 7.83 -6.76 -48.55
C MET A 61 7.59 -6.52 -47.05
N PRO A 62 8.06 -7.42 -46.17
CA PRO A 62 8.03 -7.19 -44.74
C PRO A 62 9.00 -6.06 -44.36
N LEU A 63 8.53 -5.11 -43.56
CA LEU A 63 9.38 -4.10 -42.93
C LEU A 63 10.09 -4.74 -41.73
N GLN A 64 11.39 -4.48 -41.62
CA GLN A 64 12.25 -4.98 -40.54
C GLN A 64 11.63 -4.66 -39.16
N SER A 65 11.50 -5.69 -38.30
CA SER A 65 11.08 -5.51 -36.91
C SER A 65 12.14 -4.72 -36.16
N ASN A 66 11.72 -3.64 -35.48
CA ASN A 66 12.62 -2.84 -34.65
C ASN A 66 12.14 -2.90 -33.20
N ASN A 67 13.03 -3.32 -32.30
CA ASN A 67 12.77 -3.36 -30.85
C ASN A 67 13.48 -2.15 -30.21
N ARG A 68 12.74 -1.33 -29.46
CA ARG A 68 13.31 -0.21 -28.69
C ARG A 68 12.90 -0.34 -27.23
N SER A 69 13.86 -0.29 -26.32
CA SER A 69 13.63 -0.23 -24.88
C SER A 69 13.97 1.17 -24.36
N SER A 70 13.10 1.75 -23.53
CA SER A 70 13.37 2.98 -22.80
C SER A 70 13.16 2.78 -21.30
N GLU A 71 14.00 3.43 -20.51
CA GLU A 71 13.91 3.43 -19.05
C GLU A 71 13.83 4.87 -18.56
N ALA A 72 12.91 5.13 -17.62
CA ALA A 72 12.75 6.44 -17.01
C ALA A 72 12.62 6.30 -15.50
N ARG A 73 13.32 7.17 -14.77
CA ARG A 73 13.29 7.22 -13.31
C ARG A 73 12.96 8.62 -12.81
N THR A 74 12.04 8.70 -11.85
CA THR A 74 11.67 9.94 -11.16
C THR A 74 11.88 9.78 -9.66
N LEU A 75 12.38 10.81 -8.99
CA LEU A 75 12.58 10.84 -7.54
C LEU A 75 11.83 12.04 -6.95
N GLN A 76 10.98 11.78 -5.96
CA GLN A 76 10.34 12.79 -5.12
C GLN A 76 10.85 12.62 -3.70
N THR A 77 11.19 13.73 -3.04
CA THR A 77 11.57 13.75 -1.63
C THR A 77 10.60 14.61 -0.84
N SER A 78 10.32 14.22 0.40
CA SER A 78 9.40 14.95 1.27
C SER A 78 9.79 14.75 2.73
N LEU A 79 9.88 15.84 3.47
CA LEU A 79 10.15 15.81 4.91
C LEU A 79 8.83 15.99 5.65
N VAL A 80 8.47 15.03 6.50
CA VAL A 80 7.18 15.02 7.20
C VAL A 80 7.37 14.68 8.67
N LEU A 81 6.56 15.26 9.55
CA LEU A 81 6.56 14.88 10.96
C LEU A 81 5.89 13.51 11.12
N ASN A 82 6.45 12.64 11.97
CA ASN A 82 5.87 11.33 12.28
C ASN A 82 4.38 11.44 12.65
N GLY A 83 3.54 10.61 12.02
CA GLY A 83 2.09 10.63 12.15
C GLY A 83 1.35 11.68 11.30
N ARG A 84 2.05 12.50 10.51
CA ARG A 84 1.42 13.47 9.59
C ARG A 84 1.38 12.96 8.16
N SER A 85 0.28 13.21 7.47
CA SER A 85 0.13 12.79 6.08
C SER A 85 0.92 13.70 5.13
N VAL A 86 1.47 13.11 4.08
CA VAL A 86 2.08 13.81 2.94
C VAL A 86 1.48 13.29 1.64
N ARG A 87 1.35 14.17 0.65
CA ARG A 87 0.87 13.77 -0.67
C ARG A 87 2.04 13.33 -1.56
N LEU A 88 1.99 12.10 -2.04
CA LEU A 88 2.95 11.51 -2.97
C LEU A 88 2.35 11.51 -4.36
N MET A 89 3.05 12.04 -5.36
CA MET A 89 2.54 12.09 -6.73
C MET A 89 2.83 10.78 -7.46
N SER A 90 1.80 10.18 -8.06
CA SER A 90 1.99 9.12 -9.06
C SER A 90 1.92 9.76 -10.44
N GLY A 91 3.00 9.65 -11.22
CA GLY A 91 3.03 10.20 -12.57
C GLY A 91 2.34 9.33 -13.62
N THR A 92 1.54 8.32 -13.23
CA THR A 92 0.96 7.31 -14.14
C THR A 92 -0.55 7.25 -14.10
N THR A 93 -1.14 6.81 -15.20
CA THR A 93 -2.58 6.57 -15.39
C THR A 93 -2.92 5.07 -15.42
N ALA A 94 -1.94 4.20 -15.12
CA ALA A 94 -2.10 2.76 -15.25
C ALA A 94 -2.69 2.14 -13.96
N PRO A 95 -3.34 0.96 -14.04
CA PRO A 95 -3.73 0.19 -12.86
C PRO A 95 -2.51 -0.14 -11.99
N LEU A 96 -2.60 0.12 -10.70
CA LEU A 96 -1.56 -0.19 -9.73
C LEU A 96 -1.94 -1.39 -8.88
N ARG A 97 -1.04 -2.34 -8.74
CA ARG A 97 -1.11 -3.33 -7.66
C ARG A 97 -0.38 -2.75 -6.45
N LEU A 98 -1.13 -2.35 -5.43
CA LEU A 98 -0.56 -1.90 -4.17
C LEU A 98 -0.11 -3.09 -3.33
N SER A 99 1.06 -2.96 -2.71
CA SER A 99 1.50 -3.89 -1.68
C SER A 99 0.77 -3.61 -0.38
N GLN A 100 0.47 -4.66 0.37
CA GLN A 100 0.10 -4.60 1.77
C GLN A 100 1.10 -5.48 2.53
N SER A 101 1.50 -5.09 3.73
CA SER A 101 2.38 -5.96 4.51
C SER A 101 2.20 -5.80 6.01
N TYR A 102 2.43 -6.90 6.73
CA TYR A 102 2.29 -6.99 8.18
C TYR A 102 3.34 -7.94 8.76
N LEU A 103 3.63 -7.81 10.06
CA LEU A 103 4.51 -8.72 10.77
C LEU A 103 3.74 -9.96 11.23
N ARG A 104 4.25 -11.15 10.91
CA ARG A 104 3.77 -12.44 11.41
C ARG A 104 4.94 -13.25 11.93
N ASN A 105 4.97 -13.54 13.23
CA ASN A 105 6.06 -14.28 13.87
C ASN A 105 7.46 -13.68 13.59
N GLY A 106 7.57 -12.35 13.49
CA GLY A 106 8.82 -11.64 13.20
C GLY A 106 9.22 -11.59 11.71
N VAL A 107 8.42 -12.17 10.81
CA VAL A 107 8.64 -12.12 9.36
C VAL A 107 7.65 -11.15 8.72
N ILE A 108 8.13 -10.30 7.80
CA ILE A 108 7.27 -9.45 7.00
C ILE A 108 6.57 -10.31 5.95
N VAL A 109 5.24 -10.33 5.99
CA VAL A 109 4.41 -10.98 4.98
C VAL A 109 3.83 -9.89 4.08
N VAL A 110 4.06 -10.00 2.77
CA VAL A 110 3.55 -9.06 1.76
C VAL A 110 2.39 -9.72 1.00
N LEU A 111 1.25 -9.05 0.95
CA LEU A 111 0.07 -9.40 0.17
C LEU A 111 -0.09 -8.40 -0.99
N PRO A 112 -0.33 -8.85 -2.22
CA PRO A 112 -0.70 -7.95 -3.30
C PRO A 112 -2.20 -7.57 -3.21
N SER A 113 -2.51 -6.32 -3.49
CA SER A 113 -3.87 -5.79 -3.70
C SER A 113 -3.91 -5.03 -5.03
N THR A 114 -5.02 -5.06 -5.76
CA THR A 114 -5.16 -4.36 -7.04
C THR A 114 -6.04 -3.13 -6.87
N VAL A 115 -5.52 -1.96 -7.25
CA VAL A 115 -6.20 -0.66 -7.18
C VAL A 115 -6.00 0.07 -8.51
N TRP A 116 -7.09 0.41 -9.19
CA TRP A 116 -7.01 1.27 -10.37
C TRP A 116 -6.61 2.67 -9.92
N LEU A 117 -5.75 3.37 -10.68
CA LEU A 117 -5.45 4.79 -10.42
C LEU A 117 -5.66 5.61 -11.69
N GLU A 118 -6.22 6.80 -11.52
CA GLU A 118 -6.42 7.73 -12.63
C GLU A 118 -5.20 8.66 -12.78
N ALA A 119 -4.98 9.16 -13.99
CA ALA A 119 -3.83 9.99 -14.35
C ALA A 119 -3.61 11.14 -13.36
N GLY A 120 -2.41 11.23 -12.77
CA GLY A 120 -2.06 12.35 -11.89
C GLY A 120 -2.74 12.31 -10.51
N THR A 121 -3.44 11.22 -10.18
CA THR A 121 -3.91 10.99 -8.81
C THR A 121 -2.75 10.46 -7.96
N GLY A 122 -2.39 11.21 -6.93
CA GLY A 122 -1.38 10.81 -5.95
C GLY A 122 -1.96 9.96 -4.82
N PHE A 123 -1.10 9.60 -3.86
CA PHE A 123 -1.48 8.97 -2.60
C PHE A 123 -1.31 9.94 -1.46
N LEU A 124 -2.16 9.85 -0.45
CA LEU A 124 -1.82 10.34 0.88
C LEU A 124 -1.05 9.23 1.60
N ALA A 125 0.13 9.57 2.09
CA ALA A 125 0.99 8.66 2.83
C ALA A 125 1.13 9.18 4.25
N THR A 126 0.77 8.36 5.23
CA THR A 126 0.87 8.72 6.66
C THR A 126 1.85 7.75 7.33
N PRO A 127 3.10 8.17 7.59
CA PRO A 127 4.07 7.33 8.24
C PRO A 127 3.83 7.29 9.75
N ARG A 128 3.99 6.12 10.34
CA ARG A 128 3.91 5.89 11.78
C ARG A 128 5.13 5.08 12.20
N TRP A 129 6.07 5.77 12.83
CA TRP A 129 7.30 5.17 13.35
C TRP A 129 7.22 5.06 14.86
N ALA A 130 7.42 3.87 15.42
CA ALA A 130 7.38 3.63 16.86
C ALA A 130 8.74 3.81 17.55
N GLY A 131 9.80 4.13 16.81
CA GLY A 131 11.17 4.19 17.33
C GLY A 131 12.00 2.94 17.05
N ASP A 132 11.46 1.98 16.30
CA ASP A 132 12.10 0.70 15.94
C ASP A 132 12.68 0.72 14.52
N GLY A 133 12.97 -0.46 13.94
CA GLY A 133 13.56 -0.58 12.60
C GLY A 133 12.58 -0.40 11.44
N PHE A 134 11.28 -0.23 11.70
CA PHE A 134 10.24 -0.24 10.67
C PHE A 134 9.32 0.97 10.80
N VAL A 135 8.83 1.45 9.66
CA VAL A 135 7.80 2.48 9.61
C VAL A 135 6.55 1.84 9.02
N GLU A 136 5.45 1.93 9.77
CA GLU A 136 4.14 1.62 9.23
C GLU A 136 3.70 2.79 8.35
N LEU A 137 3.54 2.55 7.06
CA LEU A 137 3.10 3.52 6.09
C LEU A 137 1.66 3.20 5.69
N LEU A 138 0.73 4.05 6.11
CA LEU A 138 -0.64 4.03 5.60
C LEU A 138 -0.68 4.78 4.26
N LEU A 139 -1.19 4.12 3.23
CA LEU A 139 -1.35 4.66 1.89
C LEU A 139 -2.83 4.74 1.54
N ASP A 140 -3.32 5.95 1.34
CA ASP A 140 -4.69 6.22 0.92
C ASP A 140 -4.70 6.76 -0.51
N ALA A 141 -5.25 5.98 -1.43
CA ALA A 141 -5.58 6.39 -2.78
C ALA A 141 -7.00 6.98 -2.80
N GLN A 142 -7.12 8.23 -3.23
CA GLN A 142 -8.41 8.89 -3.44
C GLN A 142 -8.61 9.15 -4.93
N GLN A 143 -9.62 8.51 -5.52
CA GLN A 143 -9.97 8.69 -6.93
C GLN A 143 -11.35 9.31 -7.05
N ALA A 144 -11.49 10.34 -7.87
CA ALA A 144 -12.79 10.81 -8.33
C ALA A 144 -13.11 10.05 -9.61
N THR A 145 -14.04 9.09 -9.57
CA THR A 145 -14.53 8.47 -10.80
C THR A 145 -15.53 9.43 -11.46
N ASN A 146 -15.22 9.85 -12.69
CA ASN A 146 -16.17 10.58 -13.51
C ASN A 146 -17.28 9.60 -13.93
N SER A 147 -18.42 9.69 -13.25
CA SER A 147 -19.64 8.98 -13.64
C SER A 147 -20.05 9.39 -15.07
N LEU A 148 -20.47 8.42 -15.88
CA LEU A 148 -20.85 8.63 -17.27
C LEU A 148 -21.84 9.80 -17.47
N PRO A 149 -21.80 10.51 -18.61
CA PRO A 149 -22.57 11.74 -18.85
C PRO A 149 -24.11 11.61 -18.82
N ASN A 150 -24.66 10.42 -18.60
CA ASN A 150 -26.10 10.16 -18.50
C ASN A 150 -26.61 9.91 -17.07
N ALA A 151 -25.73 9.94 -16.05
CA ALA A 151 -26.14 9.87 -14.65
C ALA A 151 -26.06 11.27 -14.04
N SER A 152 -27.20 11.80 -13.59
CA SER A 152 -27.34 13.12 -12.99
C SER A 152 -26.28 13.39 -11.90
N GLY A 153 -25.27 14.22 -12.21
CA GLY A 153 -24.47 15.02 -11.27
C GLY A 153 -23.67 14.33 -10.15
N ALA A 154 -23.70 13.00 -10.01
CA ALA A 154 -23.03 12.32 -8.91
C ALA A 154 -21.60 11.94 -9.29
N VAL A 155 -20.59 12.61 -8.74
CA VAL A 155 -19.19 12.14 -8.78
C VAL A 155 -19.06 11.00 -7.77
N SER A 156 -18.75 9.80 -8.23
CA SER A 156 -18.48 8.67 -7.34
C SER A 156 -17.01 8.71 -6.93
N GLN A 157 -16.70 8.73 -5.64
CA GLN A 157 -15.34 8.74 -5.14
C GLN A 157 -14.94 7.33 -4.69
N GLN A 158 -13.88 6.77 -5.27
CA GLN A 158 -13.33 5.49 -4.85
C GLN A 158 -12.11 5.74 -3.95
N ASN A 159 -12.15 5.21 -2.74
CA ASN A 159 -11.04 5.28 -1.79
C ASN A 159 -10.50 3.87 -1.57
N SER A 160 -9.19 3.72 -1.66
CA SER A 160 -8.49 2.48 -1.29
C SER A 160 -7.41 2.80 -0.27
N SER A 161 -7.38 2.04 0.83
CA SER A 161 -6.40 2.20 1.90
C SER A 161 -5.61 0.90 2.05
N THR A 162 -4.28 1.00 2.09
CA THR A 162 -3.37 -0.13 2.37
C THR A 162 -2.33 0.27 3.39
N GLN A 163 -1.84 -0.70 4.15
CA GLN A 163 -0.76 -0.52 5.10
C GLN A 163 0.46 -1.32 4.65
N VAL A 164 1.61 -0.65 4.62
CA VAL A 164 2.90 -1.25 4.29
C VAL A 164 3.86 -1.05 5.46
N LEU A 165 4.71 -2.03 5.73
CA LEU A 165 5.82 -1.93 6.65
C LEU A 165 7.07 -1.69 5.83
N VAL A 166 7.73 -0.58 6.12
CA VAL A 166 8.90 -0.11 5.40
C VAL A 166 10.10 -0.20 6.34
N PRO A 167 11.11 -1.04 6.07
CA PRO A 167 12.36 -1.01 6.83
C PRO A 167 13.04 0.35 6.67
N LEU A 168 13.57 0.88 7.77
CA LEU A 168 14.28 2.16 7.73
C LEU A 168 15.50 2.09 6.81
N ASN A 169 15.69 3.13 6.00
CA ASN A 169 16.79 3.31 5.06
C ASN A 169 16.83 2.30 3.89
N GLU A 170 15.78 1.50 3.70
CA GLU A 170 15.67 0.55 2.59
C GLU A 170 14.58 0.95 1.59
N TRP A 171 14.80 0.60 0.32
CA TRP A 171 13.79 0.77 -0.72
C TRP A 171 12.79 -0.37 -0.66
N THR A 172 11.52 -0.05 -0.41
CA THR A 172 10.40 -1.00 -0.37
C THR A 172 9.45 -0.74 -1.53
N THR A 173 9.08 -1.78 -2.27
CA THR A 173 8.09 -1.68 -3.35
C THR A 173 6.69 -1.58 -2.79
N ILE A 174 6.03 -0.46 -3.03
CA ILE A 174 4.67 -0.17 -2.54
C ILE A 174 3.61 -0.30 -3.63
N ALA A 175 4.00 -0.19 -4.90
CA ALA A 175 3.10 -0.43 -6.01
C ALA A 175 3.85 -0.94 -7.26
N GLN A 176 3.17 -1.76 -8.07
CA GLN A 176 3.67 -2.22 -9.37
C GLN A 176 2.54 -2.30 -10.37
N GLY A 177 2.85 -2.24 -11.65
CA GLY A 177 1.88 -2.61 -12.67
C GLY A 177 2.44 -2.51 -14.07
N ASP A 178 1.56 -2.84 -15.00
CA ASP A 178 1.89 -3.09 -16.38
C ASP A 178 0.91 -2.30 -17.25
N SER A 179 1.40 -1.78 -18.37
CA SER A 179 0.61 -1.09 -19.38
C SER A 179 0.87 -1.74 -20.73
N VAL A 180 -0.18 -2.13 -21.43
CA VAL A 180 -0.08 -2.60 -22.82
C VAL A 180 -0.85 -1.59 -23.67
N GLN A 181 -0.18 -1.06 -24.69
CA GLN A 181 -0.78 -0.12 -25.64
C GLN A 181 -0.55 -0.64 -27.06
N ASP A 182 -1.64 -0.96 -27.74
CA ASP A 182 -1.63 -1.42 -29.13
C ASP A 182 -1.99 -0.24 -30.07
N GLY A 183 -1.10 0.04 -31.02
CA GLY A 183 -1.24 1.10 -32.01
C GLY A 183 -1.27 0.54 -33.43
N HIS A 184 -2.42 0.65 -34.09
CA HIS A 184 -2.58 0.28 -35.50
C HIS A 184 -2.46 1.54 -36.35
N GLN A 185 -1.42 1.62 -37.19
CA GLN A 185 -1.27 2.70 -38.16
C GLN A 185 -1.43 2.16 -39.57
N SER A 186 -2.46 2.63 -40.28
CA SER A 186 -2.70 2.33 -41.69
C SER A 186 -2.54 3.60 -42.53
N GLY A 187 -1.72 3.51 -43.57
CA GLY A 187 -1.53 4.56 -44.59
C GLY A 187 -1.68 3.98 -45.99
N ILE A 188 -1.70 4.84 -47.01
CA ILE A 188 -1.80 4.41 -48.41
C ILE A 188 -0.57 3.52 -48.72
N GLY A 189 -0.78 2.21 -48.84
CA GLY A 189 0.26 1.22 -49.13
C GLY A 189 1.10 0.72 -47.95
N GLN A 190 0.82 1.11 -46.69
CA GLN A 190 1.58 0.63 -45.52
C GLN A 190 0.66 0.26 -44.36
N MET A 191 0.88 -0.94 -43.80
CA MET A 191 0.29 -1.36 -42.53
C MET A 191 1.40 -1.55 -41.50
N ARG A 192 1.32 -0.83 -40.38
CA ARG A 192 2.25 -0.95 -39.25
C ARG A 192 1.47 -1.28 -37.99
N ASN A 193 1.86 -2.35 -37.33
CA ASN A 193 1.40 -2.68 -35.99
C ASN A 193 2.51 -2.30 -35.00
N ARG A 194 2.17 -1.46 -34.02
CA ARG A 194 3.07 -1.10 -32.92
C ARG A 194 2.46 -1.60 -31.63
N GLN A 195 3.19 -2.46 -30.94
CA GLN A 195 2.85 -2.88 -29.60
C GLN A 195 3.85 -2.26 -28.61
N GLU A 196 3.33 -1.53 -27.64
CA GLU A 196 4.09 -0.94 -26.54
C GLU A 196 3.72 -1.65 -25.25
N GLN A 197 4.68 -2.33 -24.63
CA GLN A 197 4.53 -2.94 -23.31
C GLN A 197 5.39 -2.18 -22.33
N GLY A 198 4.77 -1.66 -21.27
CA GLY A 198 5.41 -0.93 -20.20
C GLY A 198 5.21 -1.63 -18.87
N SER A 199 6.22 -1.59 -18.02
CA SER A 199 6.10 -1.92 -16.60
C SER A 199 6.53 -0.71 -15.79
N PHE A 200 5.89 -0.51 -14.64
CA PHE A 200 6.31 0.52 -13.71
C PHE A 200 6.34 -0.02 -12.27
N SER A 201 7.22 0.55 -11.46
CA SER A 201 7.38 0.23 -10.04
C SER A 201 7.45 1.53 -9.24
N LEU A 202 6.69 1.57 -8.14
CA LEU A 202 6.75 2.64 -7.16
C LEU A 202 7.40 2.10 -5.89
N GLN A 203 8.48 2.74 -5.48
CA GLN A 203 9.24 2.33 -4.30
C GLN A 203 9.42 3.51 -3.35
N VAL A 204 9.37 3.21 -2.06
CA VAL A 204 9.55 4.17 -0.98
C VAL A 204 10.75 3.79 -0.15
N ARG A 205 11.51 4.80 0.26
CA ARG A 205 12.50 4.71 1.33
C ARG A 205 12.19 5.75 2.38
N ILE A 206 12.26 5.35 3.64
CA ILE A 206 12.03 6.26 4.78
C ILE A 206 13.28 6.28 5.64
N SER A 207 13.75 7.47 5.99
CA SER A 207 14.90 7.66 6.89
C SER A 207 14.58 8.69 7.97
N VAL A 208 15.32 8.59 9.08
CA VAL A 208 15.26 9.58 10.16
C VAL A 208 16.46 10.52 9.96
N PRO A 209 16.25 11.77 9.52
CA PRO A 209 17.34 12.74 9.41
C PRO A 209 17.95 13.00 10.80
N GLN A 210 19.27 13.22 10.82
CA GLN A 210 20.05 13.52 12.02
C GLN A 210 19.62 14.86 12.65
#